data_AF-A0A970QGC3-F1
#
_entry.id   AF-A0A970QGC3-F1
#
_cell.length_a   1.000
_cell.length_b   1.000
_cell.length_c   1.000
_cell.angle_alpha   90.00
_cell.angle_beta   90.00
_cell.angle_gamma   90.00
#
_symmetry.space_group_name_H-M   'P 1'
#
loop_
_entity.id
_entity.type
_entity.pdbx_description
1 polymer ?
#
loop_
_entity_poly.entity_id
_entity_poly.type
_entity_poly.pdbx_seq_one_letter_code
_entity_poly.pdbx_strand_id
1 'polypeptide(L)' 'SDRIAKYNQLLRIEEHLGAKAAYPGLAALPNQK' A
#
# COMPACT_ATOMS: atom_id res chain seq x y z
N SER A 1 18.93 3.11 -2.64
CA SER A 1 18.00 3.70 -3.62
C SER A 1 16.73 2.88 -3.76
N ASP A 2 16.84 1.54 -3.85
CA ASP A 2 15.70 0.64 -4.14
C ASP A 2 14.50 0.75 -3.19
N ARG A 3 14.73 0.86 -1.87
CA ARG A 3 13.64 0.98 -0.90
C ARG A 3 12.79 2.24 -1.12
N ILE A 4 13.43 3.38 -1.36
CA ILE A 4 12.75 4.66 -1.61
C ILE A 4 11.96 4.59 -2.91
N ALA A 5 12.53 4.00 -3.96
CA ALA A 5 11.82 3.81 -5.23
C ALA A 5 10.54 2.98 -5.08
N LYS A 6 10.56 1.93 -4.25
CA LYS A 6 9.37 1.11 -3.94
C LYS A 6 8.30 1.90 -3.18
N TYR A 7 8.68 2.71 -2.19
CA TYR A 7 7.70 3.56 -1.48
C TYR A 7 7.08 4.61 -2.39
N ASN A 8 7.89 5.26 -3.24
CA ASN A 8 7.39 6.23 -4.22
C ASN A 8 6.44 5.59 -5.24
N GLN A 9 6.65 4.32 -5.57
CA GLN A 9 5.72 3.58 -6.43
C GLN A 9 4.37 3.35 -5.74
N LEU A 10 4.36 3.01 -4.44
CA LEU A 10 3.11 2.87 -3.67
C LEU A 10 2.34 4.19 -3.59
N LEU A 11 3.03 5.31 -3.33
CA LEU A 11 2.40 6.64 -3.30
C LEU A 11 1.70 6.99 -4.62
N ARG A 12 2.36 6.75 -5.76
CA ARG A 12 1.75 6.98 -7.08
C ARG A 12 0.54 6.08 -7.34
N ILE A 13 0.56 4.85 -6.84
CA ILE A 13 -0.57 3.91 -6.95
C ILE A 13 -1.74 4.39 -6.09
N GLU A 14 -1.48 4.85 -4.88
CA GLU A 14 -2.51 5.43 -4.01
C GLU A 14 -3.14 6.68 -4.62
N GLU A 15 -2.34 7.58 -5.18
CA GLU A 15 -2.81 8.77 -5.91
C GLU A 15 -3.68 8.39 -7.12
N HIS A 16 -3.28 7.38 -7.89
CA HIS A 16 -4.04 6.91 -9.05
C HIS A 16 -5.37 6.28 -8.67
N LEU A 17 -5.42 5.54 -7.55
CA LEU A 17 -6.63 4.88 -7.06
C LEU A 17 -7.59 5.87 -6.36
N GLY A 18 -7.08 6.95 -5.78
CA GLY A 18 -7.86 7.98 -5.11
C GLY A 18 -8.80 7.39 -4.04
N ALA A 19 -10.10 7.65 -4.16
CA ALA A 19 -11.11 7.13 -3.23
C ALA A 19 -11.26 5.60 -3.21
N LYS A 20 -10.69 4.88 -4.19
CA LYS A 20 -10.67 3.41 -4.23
C LYS A 20 -9.46 2.80 -3.52
N ALA A 21 -8.46 3.61 -3.16
CA ALA A 21 -7.31 3.12 -2.41
C ALA A 21 -7.77 2.69 -1.02
N ALA A 22 -7.37 1.48 -0.60
CA ALA A 22 -7.67 0.95 0.72
C ALA A 22 -6.43 0.33 1.34
N TYR A 23 -6.11 0.73 2.57
CA TYR A 23 -5.04 0.14 3.36
C TYR A 23 -5.65 -0.73 4.48
N PRO A 24 -5.69 -2.07 4.32
CA PRO A 24 -6.38 -2.96 5.26
C PRO A 24 -5.67 -3.13 6.62
N GLY A 25 -4.45 -2.65 6.79
CA GLY A 25 -3.71 -2.75 8.06
C GLY A 25 -3.58 -4.20 8.55
N LEU A 26 -4.00 -4.46 9.80
CA LEU A 26 -3.97 -5.82 10.37
C LEU A 26 -4.90 -6.81 9.65
N ALA A 27 -5.95 -6.32 8.99
CA ALA A 27 -6.84 -7.18 8.21
C ALA A 27 -6.16 -7.77 6.96
N ALA A 28 -5.00 -7.24 6.53
CA ALA A 28 -4.19 -7.85 5.47
C ALA A 28 -3.42 -9.10 5.91
N LEU A 29 -3.41 -9.43 7.21
CA LEU A 29 -2.68 -10.58 7.73
C LEU A 29 -3.66 -11.75 7.95
N PRO A 30 -3.78 -12.69 6.99
CA PRO A 30 -4.82 -13.72 7.01
C PRO A 30 -4.66 -14.75 8.14
N ASN A 31 -3.44 -14.88 8.70
CA ASN A 31 -3.07 -15.95 9.61
C ASN A 31 -2.66 -15.44 11.02
N GLN A 32 -3.23 -14.33 11.52
CA GLN A 32 -2.94 -13.86 12.89
C GLN A 32 -3.75 -14.58 13.99
N LYS A 33 -3.96 -15.89 13.85
CA LYS A 33 -4.54 -16.74 14.88
C LYS A 33 -3.55 -17.82 15.29
#